data_AF-A0A2D5XQJ9-F1
#
_entry.id   AF-A0A2D5XQJ9-F1
#
_cell.length_a   1.000
_cell.length_b   1.000
_cell.length_c   1.000
_cell.angle_alpha   90.00
_cell.angle_beta   90.00
_cell.angle_gamma   90.00
#
_symmetry.space_group_name_H-M   'P 1'
#
loop_
_entity.id
_entity.type
_entity.pdbx_description
1 polymer ?
#
loop_
_entity_poly.entity_id
_entity_poly.type
_entity_poly.pdbx_seq_one_letter_code
_entity_poly.pdbx_strand_id
1 'polypeptide(L)'
;MENPRVHAEPFHVAVSRAQQSSSQDSGPAQDPSTKARPARALAHGSLRTTFMDLVGRPPYESEYERWLGLGRDKLLDALLGSEEFWGHWWSEQLYYFLLVDNFQPIARATREIPDKLAGGRMDYRTALHRIALTSSFDQRNPGSDTFVTVVMEQFCGLVVQKNRRDLESGKRAYDGGKGNFLGTIVNNQAEVIEVCVNHSKASKHFLAREYQRLVHASGDKKALANQARRLHRDPWKYLATARDWLLSEEYNQRLERLEPKSNSLFLNGLFVDLLDRLPAEEELDPMRTALDALADPRPLRSVVVRLLLDSGRAKIPEKDTITDPTRWIGDKFQRLLGREATGEELRVFVGIFHQPDCRPVTILYALLSHPEYQSY
;
A
#
# COMPACT_ATOMS: atom_id res chain seq x y z
N MET A 1 46.18 -13.74 -16.54
CA MET A 1 45.96 -13.07 -17.84
C MET A 1 46.04 -14.15 -18.91
N GLU A 2 44.91 -14.78 -19.20
CA GLU A 2 44.74 -15.74 -20.28
C GLU A 2 43.28 -15.63 -20.75
N ASN A 3 43.12 -15.54 -22.06
CA ASN A 3 41.95 -15.02 -22.77
C ASN A 3 41.14 -16.20 -23.32
N PRO A 4 39.85 -16.39 -22.98
CA PRO A 4 39.02 -17.37 -23.67
C PRO A 4 38.38 -16.75 -24.91
N ARG A 5 38.73 -17.32 -26.07
CA ARG A 5 38.22 -17.00 -27.40
C ARG A 5 36.72 -17.25 -27.49
N VAL A 6 36.00 -16.22 -27.95
CA VAL A 6 34.61 -16.26 -28.38
C VAL A 6 34.56 -16.87 -29.79
N HIS A 7 33.90 -18.02 -29.94
CA HIS A 7 33.50 -18.55 -31.24
C HIS A 7 32.03 -18.22 -31.47
N ALA A 8 31.77 -17.32 -32.40
CA ALA A 8 30.46 -17.01 -32.95
C ALA A 8 30.26 -17.86 -34.22
N GLU A 9 29.19 -18.65 -34.27
CA GLU A 9 28.72 -19.28 -35.51
C GLU A 9 27.47 -18.57 -36.04
N PRO A 10 27.34 -18.43 -37.37
CA PRO A 10 26.25 -17.69 -38.01
C PRO A 10 25.04 -18.58 -38.30
N PHE A 11 23.85 -18.15 -37.85
CA PHE A 11 22.60 -18.75 -38.31
C PHE A 11 22.24 -18.24 -39.71
N HIS A 12 22.39 -19.13 -40.69
CA HIS A 12 21.92 -18.96 -42.05
C HIS A 12 20.40 -19.01 -42.15
N VAL A 13 19.88 -18.05 -42.91
CA VAL A 13 18.52 -17.92 -43.44
C VAL A 13 18.17 -19.13 -44.33
N ALA A 14 17.01 -19.74 -44.09
CA ALA A 14 16.36 -20.64 -45.05
C ALA A 14 14.99 -20.07 -45.44
N VAL A 15 14.95 -19.55 -46.66
CA VAL A 15 13.74 -19.21 -47.43
C VAL A 15 13.18 -20.50 -48.03
N SER A 16 11.87 -20.77 -47.87
CA SER A 16 11.13 -21.58 -48.84
C SER A 16 9.60 -21.37 -48.79
N ARG A 17 9.13 -20.77 -49.89
CA ARG A 17 7.94 -21.09 -50.70
C ARG A 17 6.57 -21.30 -50.05
N ALA A 18 5.77 -20.23 -50.20
CA ALA A 18 4.53 -20.17 -50.99
C ALA A 18 3.67 -21.44 -51.14
N GLN A 19 2.49 -21.40 -50.53
CA GLN A 19 1.26 -21.95 -51.10
C GLN A 19 0.20 -20.85 -51.19
N GLN A 20 -0.31 -20.69 -52.40
CA GLN A 20 -1.45 -19.85 -52.76
C GLN A 20 -2.74 -20.54 -52.31
N SER A 21 -3.61 -19.82 -51.61
CA SER A 21 -5.04 -20.15 -51.56
C SER A 21 -5.88 -18.90 -51.35
N SER A 22 -6.61 -18.54 -52.40
CA SER A 22 -7.95 -17.94 -52.41
C SER A 22 -8.22 -16.74 -51.49
N SER A 23 -8.14 -15.57 -52.13
CA SER A 23 -8.95 -14.37 -51.91
C SER A 23 -10.33 -14.58 -51.28
N GLN A 24 -10.51 -14.08 -50.07
CA GLN A 24 -11.77 -13.52 -49.56
C GLN A 24 -11.48 -12.12 -49.02
N ASP A 25 -11.93 -11.14 -49.79
CA ASP A 25 -11.87 -9.71 -49.51
C ASP A 25 -12.72 -9.41 -48.27
N SER A 26 -12.04 -9.33 -47.14
CA SER A 26 -12.58 -8.87 -45.86
C SER A 26 -11.72 -7.67 -45.46
N GLY A 27 -12.27 -6.48 -45.69
CA GLY A 27 -11.61 -5.22 -45.38
C GLY A 27 -11.08 -5.19 -43.94
N PRO A 28 -9.98 -4.46 -43.67
CA PRO A 28 -9.37 -4.43 -42.35
C PRO A 28 -10.41 -3.94 -41.34
N ALA A 29 -10.81 -4.85 -40.45
CA ALA A 29 -11.54 -4.49 -39.24
C ALA A 29 -10.68 -3.43 -38.54
N GLN A 30 -11.19 -2.20 -38.52
CA GLN A 30 -10.60 -1.13 -37.73
C GLN A 30 -10.55 -1.61 -36.29
N ASP A 31 -9.34 -1.93 -35.85
CA ASP A 31 -9.02 -2.15 -34.46
C ASP A 31 -9.63 -0.98 -33.69
N PRO A 32 -10.54 -1.21 -32.72
CA PRO A 32 -11.13 -0.13 -31.94
C PRO A 32 -10.01 0.48 -31.12
N SER A 33 -9.29 1.42 -31.74
CA SER A 33 -8.20 2.18 -31.15
C SER A 33 -8.77 2.71 -29.85
N THR A 34 -8.27 2.17 -28.75
CA THR A 34 -8.71 2.54 -27.42
C THR A 34 -8.38 4.01 -27.30
N LYS A 35 -9.37 4.90 -27.50
CA LYS A 35 -9.18 6.34 -27.33
C LYS A 35 -8.82 6.52 -25.87
N ALA A 36 -7.52 6.67 -25.60
CA ALA A 36 -7.02 6.90 -24.27
C ALA A 36 -7.76 8.13 -23.73
N ARG A 37 -8.55 7.93 -22.67
CA ARG A 37 -9.15 9.07 -21.96
C ARG A 37 -7.98 9.98 -21.55
N PRO A 38 -8.08 11.30 -21.78
CA PRO A 38 -7.02 12.21 -21.36
C PRO A 38 -6.75 12.00 -19.86
N ALA A 39 -5.49 11.83 -19.49
CA ALA A 39 -5.09 11.64 -18.11
C ALA A 39 -5.61 12.84 -17.30
N ARG A 40 -6.50 12.58 -16.33
CA ARG A 40 -7.05 13.63 -15.46
C ARG A 40 -5.89 14.18 -14.63
N ALA A 41 -5.70 15.50 -14.68
CA ALA A 41 -4.73 16.19 -13.86
C ALA A 41 -5.03 15.94 -12.38
N LEU A 42 -3.98 15.67 -11.60
CA LEU A 42 -4.07 15.45 -10.16
C LEU A 42 -4.45 16.76 -9.46
N ALA A 43 -5.64 16.78 -8.88
CA ALA A 43 -6.05 17.80 -7.91
C ALA A 43 -5.46 17.49 -6.52
N HIS A 44 -5.54 18.46 -5.61
CA HIS A 44 -4.99 18.38 -4.24
C HIS A 44 -5.41 17.10 -3.50
N GLY A 45 -6.71 16.81 -3.47
CA GLY A 45 -7.26 15.63 -2.81
C GLY A 45 -6.78 14.34 -3.46
N SER A 46 -6.94 14.23 -4.78
CA SER A 46 -6.49 13.04 -5.52
C SER A 46 -5.01 12.75 -5.34
N LEU A 47 -4.15 13.78 -5.34
CA LEU A 47 -2.73 13.64 -5.09
C LEU A 47 -2.47 13.11 -3.67
N ARG A 48 -3.07 13.76 -2.66
CA ARG A 48 -2.92 13.37 -1.25
C ARG A 48 -3.40 11.94 -1.01
N THR A 49 -4.59 11.59 -1.48
CA THR A 49 -5.17 10.26 -1.31
C THR A 49 -4.33 9.18 -2.02
N THR A 50 -3.85 9.45 -3.24
CA THR A 50 -3.00 8.50 -3.97
C THR A 50 -1.67 8.24 -3.24
N PHE A 51 -1.05 9.27 -2.67
CA PHE A 51 0.15 9.12 -1.84
C PHE A 51 -0.14 8.30 -0.57
N MET A 52 -1.26 8.58 0.11
CA MET A 52 -1.64 7.84 1.31
C MET A 52 -1.88 6.34 1.02
N ASP A 53 -2.57 6.00 -0.08
CA ASP A 53 -2.86 4.60 -0.45
C ASP A 53 -1.60 3.82 -0.92
N LEU A 54 -0.66 4.52 -1.57
CA LEU A 54 0.54 3.90 -2.15
C LEU A 54 1.74 3.83 -1.20
N VAL A 55 2.01 4.91 -0.48
CA VAL A 55 3.23 5.07 0.32
C VAL A 55 2.95 5.36 1.80
N GLY A 56 1.69 5.39 2.22
CA GLY A 56 1.32 5.44 3.63
C GLY A 56 1.56 6.80 4.31
N ARG A 57 1.62 7.87 3.53
CA ARG A 57 1.81 9.27 3.97
C ARG A 57 1.32 10.24 2.88
N PRO A 58 1.07 11.52 3.18
CA PRO A 58 0.84 12.54 2.16
C PRO A 58 2.17 12.89 1.46
N PRO A 59 2.12 13.63 0.32
CA PRO A 59 3.33 14.10 -0.35
C PRO A 59 4.11 15.09 0.54
N TYR A 60 5.44 15.02 0.47
CA TYR A 60 6.32 16.09 0.96
C TYR A 60 6.09 17.39 0.17
N GLU A 61 6.58 18.52 0.67
CA GLU A 61 6.46 19.82 0.00
C GLU A 61 6.96 19.77 -1.45
N SER A 62 8.18 19.27 -1.65
CA SER A 62 8.79 19.18 -2.98
C SER A 62 8.08 18.20 -3.91
N GLU A 63 7.48 17.14 -3.37
CA GLU A 63 6.70 16.19 -4.16
C GLU A 63 5.36 16.78 -4.58
N TYR A 64 4.73 17.53 -3.68
CA TYR A 64 3.48 18.20 -3.94
C TYR A 64 3.62 19.20 -5.10
N GLU A 65 4.65 20.05 -5.06
CA GLU A 65 4.97 20.98 -6.15
C GLU A 65 5.29 20.26 -7.46
N ARG A 66 6.02 19.14 -7.39
CA ARG A 66 6.40 18.36 -8.56
C ARG A 66 5.20 17.69 -9.25
N TRP A 67 4.23 17.19 -8.50
CA TRP A 67 3.19 16.30 -9.02
C TRP A 67 1.82 16.95 -9.21
N LEU A 68 1.54 18.07 -8.54
CA LEU A 68 0.26 18.76 -8.68
C LEU A 68 0.01 19.16 -10.15
N GLY A 69 -1.19 18.87 -10.64
CA GLY A 69 -1.58 19.15 -12.03
C GLY A 69 -1.03 18.17 -13.08
N LEU A 70 -0.12 17.26 -12.72
CA LEU A 70 0.33 16.19 -13.62
C LEU A 70 -0.68 15.04 -13.70
N GLY A 71 -0.52 14.17 -14.70
CA GLY A 71 -1.36 12.98 -14.87
C GLY A 71 -1.08 11.92 -13.81
N ARG A 72 -2.14 11.26 -13.29
CA ARG A 72 -2.02 10.19 -12.30
C ARG A 72 -1.17 9.02 -12.80
N ASP A 73 -1.26 8.68 -14.08
CA ASP A 73 -0.43 7.64 -14.72
C ASP A 73 1.08 7.88 -14.50
N LYS A 74 1.55 9.12 -14.63
CA LYS A 74 2.95 9.48 -14.40
C LYS A 74 3.35 9.32 -12.94
N LEU A 75 2.45 9.69 -12.02
CA LEU A 75 2.69 9.49 -10.59
C LEU A 75 2.79 8.00 -10.27
N LEU A 76 1.88 7.18 -10.82
CA LEU A 76 1.91 5.73 -10.64
C LEU A 76 3.20 5.12 -11.19
N ASP A 77 3.65 5.54 -12.37
CA ASP A 77 4.90 5.03 -12.95
C ASP A 77 6.14 5.39 -12.12
N ALA A 78 6.08 6.47 -11.32
CA ALA A 78 7.17 6.87 -10.43
C ALA A 78 7.12 6.19 -9.05
N LEU A 79 5.92 6.05 -8.46
CA LEU A 79 5.77 5.53 -7.10
C LEU A 79 5.59 4.01 -7.07
N LEU A 80 4.86 3.44 -8.03
CA LEU A 80 4.51 2.03 -7.99
C LEU A 80 5.74 1.16 -8.25
N GLY A 81 6.10 0.33 -7.28
CA GLY A 81 7.32 -0.47 -7.32
C GLY A 81 8.57 0.24 -6.78
N SER A 82 8.45 1.50 -6.34
CA SER A 82 9.53 2.16 -5.59
C SER A 82 9.79 1.47 -4.25
N GLU A 83 10.97 1.73 -3.66
CA GLU A 83 11.33 1.26 -2.32
C GLU A 83 10.29 1.70 -1.28
N GLU A 84 9.79 2.92 -1.40
CA GLU A 84 8.82 3.47 -0.47
C GLU A 84 7.45 2.80 -0.56
N PHE A 85 6.97 2.53 -1.79
CA PHE A 85 5.76 1.75 -2.01
C PHE A 85 5.88 0.36 -1.36
N TRP A 86 7.01 -0.31 -1.57
CA TRP A 86 7.24 -1.63 -1.00
C TRP A 86 7.46 -1.61 0.51
N GLY A 87 8.04 -0.54 1.06
CA GLY A 87 8.16 -0.31 2.49
C GLY A 87 6.79 -0.16 3.15
N HIS A 88 5.91 0.66 2.57
CA HIS A 88 4.53 0.78 3.05
C HIS A 88 3.77 -0.54 2.90
N TRP A 89 3.81 -1.15 1.71
CA TRP A 89 3.17 -2.45 1.46
C TRP A 89 3.61 -3.50 2.48
N TRP A 90 4.91 -3.57 2.77
CA TRP A 90 5.49 -4.51 3.74
C TRP A 90 4.97 -4.27 5.14
N SER A 91 4.93 -3.02 5.60
CA SER A 91 4.34 -2.66 6.90
C SER A 91 2.87 -3.07 7.00
N GLU A 92 2.08 -2.88 5.94
CA GLU A 92 0.69 -3.34 5.87
C GLU A 92 0.59 -4.87 5.94
N GLN A 93 1.53 -5.60 5.31
CA GLN A 93 1.58 -7.06 5.45
C GLN A 93 1.88 -7.47 6.89
N LEU A 94 2.89 -6.89 7.53
CA LEU A 94 3.24 -7.18 8.92
C LEU A 94 2.07 -6.90 9.85
N TYR A 95 1.37 -5.78 9.66
CA TYR A 95 0.17 -5.45 10.41
C TYR A 95 -0.94 -6.50 10.22
N TYR A 96 -1.21 -6.93 8.97
CA TYR A 96 -2.19 -7.96 8.68
C TYR A 96 -1.89 -9.31 9.38
N PHE A 97 -0.61 -9.70 9.45
CA PHE A 97 -0.17 -10.90 10.17
C PHE A 97 0.01 -10.68 11.68
N LEU A 98 -0.35 -9.51 12.21
CA LEU A 98 -0.17 -9.11 13.61
C LEU A 98 1.29 -9.24 14.09
N LEU A 99 2.23 -9.00 13.18
CA LEU A 99 3.68 -8.97 13.42
C LEU A 99 4.15 -7.53 13.65
N VAL A 100 3.57 -6.93 14.68
CA VAL A 100 3.86 -5.56 15.13
C VAL A 100 4.43 -5.60 16.54
N ASP A 101 5.00 -4.48 16.97
CA ASP A 101 5.57 -4.30 18.32
C ASP A 101 6.62 -5.40 18.60
N ASN A 102 6.44 -6.17 19.67
CA ASN A 102 7.35 -7.24 20.08
C ASN A 102 7.46 -8.41 19.08
N PHE A 103 6.56 -8.50 18.10
CA PHE A 103 6.57 -9.56 17.08
C PHE A 103 7.03 -9.06 15.70
N GLN A 104 7.57 -7.85 15.61
CA GLN A 104 8.12 -7.36 14.36
C GLN A 104 9.42 -8.09 13.98
N PRO A 105 9.58 -8.57 12.73
CA PRO A 105 10.80 -9.24 12.31
C PRO A 105 12.00 -8.28 12.18
N ILE A 106 12.94 -8.32 13.12
CA ILE A 106 14.13 -7.45 13.15
C ILE A 106 15.35 -8.01 12.41
N ALA A 107 15.28 -9.25 11.92
CA ALA A 107 16.40 -9.88 11.23
C ALA A 107 16.80 -9.09 9.96
N ARG A 108 18.09 -8.99 9.67
CA ARG A 108 18.58 -8.30 8.46
C ARG A 108 17.90 -8.82 7.19
N ALA A 109 17.72 -10.14 7.09
CA ALA A 109 17.09 -10.76 5.93
C ALA A 109 15.65 -10.30 5.68
N THR A 110 14.89 -9.95 6.73
CA THR A 110 13.51 -9.43 6.62
C THR A 110 13.48 -7.93 6.37
N ARG A 111 14.41 -7.17 6.96
CA ARG A 111 14.55 -5.72 6.73
C ARG A 111 14.89 -5.39 5.28
N GLU A 112 15.64 -6.23 4.58
CA GLU A 112 16.01 -6.05 3.17
C GLU A 112 14.89 -6.47 2.18
N ILE A 113 13.72 -6.91 2.64
CA ILE A 113 12.65 -7.38 1.74
C ILE A 113 12.10 -6.26 0.84
N PRO A 114 11.75 -5.07 1.35
CA PRO A 114 11.34 -3.95 0.52
C PRO A 114 12.34 -3.64 -0.62
N ASP A 115 13.64 -3.57 -0.31
CA ASP A 115 14.70 -3.30 -1.30
C ASP A 115 14.82 -4.41 -2.36
N LYS A 116 14.56 -5.67 -1.97
CA LYS A 116 14.57 -6.81 -2.90
C LYS A 116 13.34 -6.79 -3.81
N LEU A 117 12.18 -6.40 -3.28
CA LEU A 117 10.96 -6.21 -4.06
C LEU A 117 11.12 -5.05 -5.05
N ALA A 118 11.62 -3.90 -4.59
CA ALA A 118 11.85 -2.72 -5.42
C ALA A 118 12.88 -2.98 -6.53
N GLY A 119 13.95 -3.71 -6.22
CA GLY A 119 14.96 -4.12 -7.19
C GLY A 119 14.55 -5.26 -8.13
N GLY A 120 13.31 -5.74 -8.06
CA GLY A 120 12.83 -6.85 -8.90
C GLY A 120 13.56 -8.18 -8.65
N ARG A 121 14.15 -8.36 -7.47
CA ARG A 121 14.88 -9.58 -7.04
C ARG A 121 14.00 -10.54 -6.24
N MET A 122 12.82 -10.10 -5.86
CA MET A 122 11.82 -10.86 -5.12
C MET A 122 10.43 -10.47 -5.60
N ASP A 123 9.51 -11.42 -5.68
CA ASP A 123 8.09 -11.17 -5.90
C ASP A 123 7.31 -11.16 -4.57
N TYR A 124 6.09 -10.66 -4.60
CA TYR A 124 5.26 -10.53 -3.39
C TYR A 124 5.00 -11.88 -2.69
N ARG A 125 4.87 -12.98 -3.45
CA ARG A 125 4.59 -14.31 -2.92
C ARG A 125 5.80 -14.83 -2.16
N THR A 126 6.99 -14.66 -2.73
CA THR A 126 8.25 -14.98 -2.05
C THR A 126 8.43 -14.14 -0.77
N ALA A 127 8.04 -12.86 -0.78
CA ALA A 127 8.05 -12.03 0.42
C ALA A 127 7.11 -12.56 1.52
N LEU A 128 5.87 -12.93 1.16
CA LEU A 128 4.91 -13.53 2.09
C LEU A 128 5.41 -14.87 2.67
N HIS A 129 6.05 -15.70 1.85
CA HIS A 129 6.71 -16.92 2.32
C HIS A 129 7.79 -16.62 3.36
N ARG A 130 8.60 -15.57 3.14
CA ARG A 130 9.64 -15.14 4.07
C ARG A 130 9.06 -14.64 5.40
N ILE A 131 7.90 -13.98 5.41
CA ILE A 131 7.20 -13.57 6.64
C ILE A 131 6.92 -14.79 7.53
N ALA A 132 6.28 -15.82 6.97
CA ALA A 132 5.85 -16.98 7.74
C ALA A 132 7.01 -17.86 8.24
N LEU A 133 8.20 -17.76 7.62
CA LEU A 133 9.41 -18.43 8.07
C LEU A 133 10.16 -17.70 9.19
N THR A 134 9.70 -16.51 9.61
CA THR A 134 10.37 -15.77 10.68
C THR A 134 10.10 -16.39 12.05
N SER A 135 11.07 -16.27 12.96
CA SER A 135 10.87 -16.64 14.36
C SER A 135 9.75 -15.82 15.01
N SER A 136 9.57 -14.56 14.60
CA SER A 136 8.51 -13.71 15.14
C SER A 136 7.11 -14.23 14.77
N PHE A 137 6.94 -14.77 13.56
CA PHE A 137 5.68 -15.40 13.16
C PHE A 137 5.38 -16.67 13.96
N ASP A 138 6.39 -17.48 14.26
CA ASP A 138 6.25 -18.67 15.12
C ASP A 138 5.95 -18.28 16.58
N GLN A 139 6.67 -17.30 17.13
CA GLN A 139 6.42 -16.77 18.48
C GLN A 139 5.03 -16.16 18.63
N ARG A 140 4.51 -15.49 17.58
CA ARG A 140 3.17 -14.90 17.58
C ARG A 140 2.07 -15.97 17.52
N ASN A 141 2.37 -17.12 16.94
CA ASN A 141 1.43 -18.20 16.65
C ASN A 141 1.95 -19.54 17.21
N PRO A 142 2.11 -19.65 18.54
CA PRO A 142 2.82 -20.78 19.14
C PRO A 142 2.04 -22.08 19.01
N GLY A 143 2.76 -23.15 18.63
CA GLY A 143 2.23 -24.50 18.55
C GLY A 143 1.51 -24.82 17.25
N SER A 144 1.44 -26.12 16.92
CA SER A 144 1.01 -26.61 15.61
C SER A 144 -0.42 -26.22 15.25
N ASP A 145 -1.35 -26.23 16.21
CA ASP A 145 -2.76 -25.90 15.98
C ASP A 145 -2.96 -24.44 15.58
N THR A 146 -2.40 -23.50 16.36
CA THR A 146 -2.49 -22.06 16.09
C THR A 146 -1.73 -21.70 14.83
N PHE A 147 -0.50 -22.18 14.67
CA PHE A 147 0.32 -21.91 13.49
C PHE A 147 -0.38 -22.33 12.19
N VAL A 148 -0.80 -23.59 12.09
CA VAL A 148 -1.40 -24.12 10.86
C VAL A 148 -2.75 -23.46 10.59
N THR A 149 -3.53 -23.17 11.64
CA THR A 149 -4.77 -22.41 11.51
C THR A 149 -4.50 -21.04 10.88
N VAL A 150 -3.58 -20.27 11.45
CA VAL A 150 -3.24 -18.93 10.96
C VAL A 150 -2.73 -18.97 9.52
N VAL A 151 -1.85 -19.92 9.19
CA VAL A 151 -1.37 -20.07 7.80
C VAL A 151 -2.53 -20.38 6.84
N MET A 152 -3.45 -21.29 7.19
CA MET A 152 -4.61 -21.61 6.35
C MET A 152 -5.59 -20.43 6.19
N GLU A 153 -5.88 -19.71 7.27
CA GLU A 153 -6.85 -18.62 7.26
C GLU A 153 -6.27 -17.35 6.61
N GLN A 154 -5.08 -16.93 7.04
CA GLN A 154 -4.50 -15.65 6.63
C GLN A 154 -3.80 -15.71 5.26
N PHE A 155 -3.22 -16.85 4.85
CA PHE A 155 -2.66 -16.97 3.51
C PHE A 155 -3.71 -17.42 2.50
N CYS A 156 -4.49 -18.47 2.81
CA CYS A 156 -5.40 -19.07 1.85
C CYS A 156 -6.86 -18.59 1.94
N GLY A 157 -7.23 -17.79 2.96
CA GLY A 157 -8.62 -17.37 3.16
C GLY A 157 -9.57 -18.54 3.46
N LEU A 158 -9.05 -19.61 4.05
CA LEU A 158 -9.84 -20.80 4.40
C LEU A 158 -10.59 -20.60 5.72
N VAL A 159 -11.66 -21.36 5.90
CA VAL A 159 -12.36 -21.50 7.19
C VAL A 159 -11.96 -22.87 7.75
N VAL A 160 -11.09 -22.92 8.76
CA VAL A 160 -10.45 -24.18 9.20
C VAL A 160 -11.46 -25.22 9.70
N GLN A 161 -12.58 -24.78 10.27
CA GLN A 161 -13.65 -25.65 10.74
C GLN A 161 -14.28 -26.46 9.59
N LYS A 162 -14.18 -25.97 8.35
CA LYS A 162 -14.63 -26.65 7.13
C LYS A 162 -13.52 -27.48 6.46
N ASN A 163 -12.27 -27.39 6.93
CA ASN A 163 -11.09 -28.04 6.34
C ASN A 163 -10.29 -28.83 7.41
N ARG A 164 -10.98 -29.48 8.34
CA ARG A 164 -10.36 -30.16 9.51
C ARG A 164 -9.31 -31.21 9.13
N ARG A 165 -9.51 -31.93 8.02
CA ARG A 165 -8.55 -32.95 7.56
C ARG A 165 -7.22 -32.34 7.13
N ASP A 166 -7.26 -31.20 6.44
CA ASP A 166 -6.06 -30.46 6.06
C ASP A 166 -5.39 -29.90 7.31
N LEU A 167 -6.15 -29.31 8.25
CA LEU A 167 -5.62 -28.82 9.53
C LEU A 167 -4.84 -29.90 10.28
N GLU A 168 -5.42 -31.09 10.49
CA GLU A 168 -4.74 -32.19 11.19
C GLU A 168 -3.52 -32.73 10.43
N SER A 169 -3.57 -32.71 9.09
CA SER A 169 -2.42 -33.12 8.27
C SER A 169 -1.29 -32.10 8.34
N GLY A 170 -1.61 -30.81 8.37
CA GLY A 170 -0.66 -29.72 8.54
C GLY A 170 -0.04 -29.72 9.94
N LYS A 171 -0.84 -29.97 11.00
CA LYS A 171 -0.34 -30.09 12.38
C LYS A 171 0.66 -31.22 12.52
N ARG A 172 0.33 -32.41 11.99
CA ARG A 172 1.26 -33.54 11.96
C ARG A 172 2.56 -33.19 11.24
N ALA A 173 2.50 -32.44 10.14
CA ALA A 173 3.67 -32.01 9.40
C ALA A 173 4.50 -30.95 10.12
N TYR A 174 3.84 -30.00 10.80
CA TYR A 174 4.51 -29.06 11.69
C TYR A 174 5.34 -29.80 12.76
N ASP A 175 4.78 -30.85 13.35
CA ASP A 175 5.45 -31.69 14.36
C ASP A 175 6.50 -32.67 13.78
N GLY A 176 6.86 -32.55 12.49
CA GLY A 176 7.88 -33.36 11.80
C GLY A 176 7.40 -34.70 11.24
N GLY A 177 6.10 -34.98 11.29
CA GLY A 177 5.49 -36.14 10.67
C GLY A 177 5.15 -35.93 9.20
N LYS A 178 4.74 -37.00 8.51
CA LYS A 178 4.28 -36.93 7.11
C LYS A 178 2.76 -36.75 7.04
N GLY A 179 2.29 -35.76 6.25
CA GLY A 179 0.87 -35.46 6.06
C GLY A 179 0.51 -35.15 4.60
N ASN A 180 -0.76 -35.30 4.22
CA ASN A 180 -1.27 -34.80 2.94
C ASN A 180 -2.05 -33.51 3.21
N PHE A 181 -1.40 -32.37 2.99
CA PHE A 181 -1.89 -31.04 3.29
C PHE A 181 -2.25 -30.31 1.99
N LEU A 182 -3.52 -29.90 1.85
CA LEU A 182 -4.02 -29.21 0.65
C LEU A 182 -3.69 -29.98 -0.67
N GLY A 183 -3.72 -31.31 -0.59
CA GLY A 183 -3.44 -32.20 -1.72
C GLY A 183 -1.95 -32.44 -2.01
N THR A 184 -1.03 -31.89 -1.20
CA THR A 184 0.41 -32.08 -1.33
C THR A 184 0.97 -32.82 -0.13
N ILE A 185 1.92 -33.73 -0.36
CA ILE A 185 2.63 -34.40 0.72
C ILE A 185 3.62 -33.42 1.34
N VAL A 186 3.53 -33.22 2.66
CA VAL A 186 4.39 -32.34 3.46
C VAL A 186 4.95 -33.09 4.67
N ASN A 187 6.15 -32.70 5.12
CA ASN A 187 6.92 -33.40 6.15
C ASN A 187 7.46 -32.48 7.25
N ASN A 188 7.35 -31.15 7.08
CA ASN A 188 7.85 -30.17 8.03
C ASN A 188 7.04 -28.86 7.95
N GLN A 189 7.28 -27.97 8.91
CA GLN A 189 6.67 -26.64 8.99
C GLN A 189 6.91 -25.77 7.74
N ALA A 190 8.12 -25.79 7.18
CA ALA A 190 8.45 -24.96 6.01
C ALA A 190 7.66 -25.37 4.77
N GLU A 191 7.50 -26.69 4.55
CA GLU A 191 6.69 -27.24 3.46
C GLU A 191 5.19 -26.91 3.62
N VAL A 192 4.67 -26.84 4.86
CA VAL A 192 3.30 -26.38 5.12
C VAL A 192 3.11 -24.93 4.64
N ILE A 193 4.05 -24.04 4.94
CA ILE A 193 4.01 -22.65 4.47
C ILE A 193 4.13 -22.61 2.94
N GLU A 194 5.10 -23.32 2.37
CA GLU A 194 5.35 -23.33 0.92
C GLU A 194 4.11 -23.77 0.14
N VAL A 195 3.44 -24.84 0.59
CA VAL A 195 2.20 -25.32 -0.03
C VAL A 195 1.09 -24.28 0.08
N CYS A 196 0.89 -23.65 1.24
CA CYS A 196 -0.13 -22.61 1.41
C CYS A 196 0.13 -21.39 0.51
N VAL A 197 1.35 -20.86 0.52
CA VAL A 197 1.73 -19.68 -0.26
C VAL A 197 1.60 -19.94 -1.78
N ASN A 198 1.88 -21.16 -2.22
CA ASN A 198 1.72 -21.58 -3.60
C ASN A 198 0.32 -22.15 -3.92
N HIS A 199 -0.63 -22.11 -2.99
CA HIS A 199 -1.97 -22.61 -3.27
C HIS A 199 -2.77 -21.56 -4.08
N SER A 200 -3.59 -22.01 -5.03
CA SER A 200 -4.40 -21.10 -5.87
C SER A 200 -5.33 -20.18 -5.07
N LYS A 201 -5.81 -20.65 -3.91
CA LYS A 201 -6.62 -19.83 -2.99
C LYS A 201 -5.81 -18.71 -2.35
N ALA A 202 -4.50 -18.86 -2.14
CA ALA A 202 -3.67 -17.82 -1.57
C ALA A 202 -3.57 -16.61 -2.50
N SER A 203 -3.33 -16.82 -3.79
CA SER A 203 -3.35 -15.71 -4.77
C SER A 203 -4.71 -15.03 -4.84
N LYS A 204 -5.81 -15.78 -4.69
CA LYS A 204 -7.18 -15.21 -4.65
C LYS A 204 -7.42 -14.36 -3.40
N HIS A 205 -7.05 -14.88 -2.24
CA HIS A 205 -7.22 -14.21 -0.95
C HIS A 205 -6.36 -12.94 -0.88
N PHE A 206 -5.07 -13.07 -1.21
CA PHE A 206 -4.14 -11.96 -1.34
C PHE A 206 -4.69 -10.85 -2.23
N LEU A 207 -5.10 -11.19 -3.45
CA LEU A 207 -5.56 -10.20 -4.43
C LEU A 207 -6.85 -9.50 -3.98
N ALA A 208 -7.78 -10.22 -3.35
CA ALA A 208 -8.99 -9.61 -2.80
C ALA A 208 -8.67 -8.60 -1.68
N ARG A 209 -7.74 -8.95 -0.78
CA ARG A 209 -7.30 -8.06 0.29
C ARG A 209 -6.56 -6.83 -0.24
N GLU A 210 -5.62 -7.01 -1.18
CA GLU A 210 -4.89 -5.88 -1.77
C GLU A 210 -5.79 -4.95 -2.58
N TYR A 211 -6.78 -5.51 -3.30
CA TYR A 211 -7.78 -4.70 -3.99
C TYR A 211 -8.60 -3.89 -2.98
N GLN A 212 -9.07 -4.52 -1.89
CA GLN A 212 -9.78 -3.83 -0.83
C GLN A 212 -8.93 -2.76 -0.16
N ARG A 213 -7.63 -3.02 0.07
CA ARG A 213 -6.70 -2.05 0.66
C ARG A 213 -6.52 -0.81 -0.23
N LEU A 214 -6.29 -1.00 -1.53
CA LEU A 214 -6.01 0.11 -2.44
C LEU A 214 -7.28 0.84 -2.91
N VAL A 215 -8.37 0.11 -3.15
CA VAL A 215 -9.59 0.67 -3.76
C VAL A 215 -10.70 0.91 -2.72
N HIS A 216 -10.56 0.39 -1.50
CA HIS A 216 -11.57 0.43 -0.43
C HIS A 216 -12.94 -0.11 -0.89
N ALA A 217 -12.90 -1.14 -1.73
CA ALA A 217 -14.08 -1.83 -2.23
C ALA A 217 -13.79 -3.33 -2.37
N SER A 218 -14.83 -4.16 -2.34
CA SER A 218 -14.67 -5.63 -2.45
C SER A 218 -14.35 -6.12 -3.87
N GLY A 219 -14.53 -5.28 -4.88
CA GLY A 219 -14.32 -5.59 -6.30
C GLY A 219 -15.31 -6.61 -6.88
N ASP A 220 -15.33 -6.75 -8.20
CA ASP A 220 -16.10 -7.83 -8.85
C ASP A 220 -15.42 -9.19 -8.61
N LYS A 221 -16.16 -10.11 -7.99
CA LYS A 221 -15.65 -11.44 -7.60
C LYS A 221 -15.12 -12.24 -8.79
N LYS A 222 -15.73 -12.10 -9.97
CA LYS A 222 -15.33 -12.84 -11.18
C LYS A 222 -14.06 -12.25 -11.80
N ALA A 223 -13.98 -10.92 -11.91
CA ALA A 223 -12.79 -10.20 -12.37
C ALA A 223 -11.59 -10.49 -11.47
N LEU A 224 -11.75 -10.37 -10.15
CA LEU A 224 -10.70 -10.69 -9.18
C LEU A 224 -10.28 -12.17 -9.26
N ALA A 225 -11.22 -13.11 -9.42
CA ALA A 225 -10.86 -14.51 -9.59
C ALA A 225 -10.02 -14.76 -10.87
N ASN A 226 -10.32 -14.07 -11.96
CA ASN A 226 -9.54 -14.17 -13.21
C ASN A 226 -8.15 -13.54 -13.04
N GLN A 227 -8.06 -12.36 -12.41
CA GLN A 227 -6.78 -11.72 -12.07
C GLN A 227 -5.94 -12.60 -11.15
N ALA A 228 -6.53 -13.18 -10.11
CA ALA A 228 -5.86 -14.09 -9.20
C ALA A 228 -5.30 -15.33 -9.89
N ARG A 229 -5.99 -15.91 -10.89
CA ARG A 229 -5.43 -17.03 -11.69
C ARG A 229 -4.21 -16.60 -12.50
N ARG A 230 -4.22 -15.39 -13.07
CA ARG A 230 -3.07 -14.84 -13.81
C ARG A 230 -1.89 -14.62 -12.86
N LEU A 231 -2.14 -13.99 -11.72
CA LEU A 231 -1.14 -13.74 -10.69
C LEU A 231 -0.60 -15.03 -10.04
N HIS A 232 -1.45 -16.05 -9.94
CA HIS A 232 -1.04 -17.36 -9.45
C HIS A 232 -0.02 -18.03 -10.39
N ARG A 233 -0.19 -17.87 -11.71
CA ARG A 233 0.77 -18.38 -12.70
C ARG A 233 2.05 -17.54 -12.77
N ASP A 234 1.94 -16.25 -12.51
CA ASP A 234 3.04 -15.30 -12.63
C ASP A 234 2.94 -14.22 -11.53
N PRO A 235 3.63 -14.42 -10.39
CA PRO A 235 3.52 -13.50 -9.25
C PRO A 235 4.14 -12.12 -9.53
N TRP A 236 5.01 -11.99 -10.53
CA TRP A 236 5.63 -10.73 -10.91
C TRP A 236 4.65 -9.72 -11.50
N LYS A 237 3.45 -10.16 -11.91
CA LYS A 237 2.40 -9.30 -12.46
C LYS A 237 1.60 -8.51 -11.42
N TYR A 238 1.98 -8.56 -10.14
CA TYR A 238 1.26 -7.83 -9.10
C TYR A 238 1.24 -6.32 -9.36
N LEU A 239 2.39 -5.70 -9.65
CA LEU A 239 2.46 -4.26 -9.87
C LEU A 239 1.63 -3.83 -11.08
N ALA A 240 1.69 -4.56 -12.19
CA ALA A 240 0.84 -4.31 -13.35
C ALA A 240 -0.65 -4.40 -12.99
N THR A 241 -1.03 -5.39 -12.16
CA THR A 241 -2.42 -5.56 -11.72
C THR A 241 -2.87 -4.42 -10.80
N ALA A 242 -2.03 -4.00 -9.84
CA ALA A 242 -2.30 -2.85 -8.98
C ALA A 242 -2.42 -1.55 -9.78
N ARG A 243 -1.55 -1.38 -10.78
CA ARG A 243 -1.59 -0.24 -11.71
C ARG A 243 -2.93 -0.14 -12.44
N ASP A 244 -3.45 -1.26 -12.94
CA ASP A 244 -4.75 -1.31 -13.63
C ASP A 244 -5.89 -0.87 -12.69
N TRP A 245 -5.85 -1.29 -11.42
CA TRP A 245 -6.85 -0.88 -10.42
C TRP A 245 -6.78 0.61 -10.14
N LEU A 246 -5.59 1.16 -9.95
CA LEU A 246 -5.38 2.59 -9.64
C LEU A 246 -5.68 3.51 -10.83
N LEU A 247 -5.81 2.95 -12.03
CA LEU A 247 -6.33 3.67 -13.20
C LEU A 247 -7.83 3.46 -13.45
N SER A 248 -8.50 2.59 -12.70
CA SER A 248 -9.88 2.21 -12.96
C SER A 248 -10.90 3.29 -12.53
N GLU A 249 -12.14 3.12 -12.97
CA GLU A 249 -13.24 4.00 -12.58
C GLU A 249 -13.61 3.83 -11.10
N GLU A 250 -13.49 2.61 -10.57
CA GLU A 250 -13.70 2.32 -9.16
C GLU A 250 -12.72 3.09 -8.28
N TYR A 251 -11.45 3.21 -8.69
CA TYR A 251 -10.49 4.04 -7.97
C TYR A 251 -10.80 5.53 -8.10
N ASN A 252 -11.32 6.00 -9.24
CA ASN A 252 -11.81 7.39 -9.33
C ASN A 252 -12.93 7.67 -8.32
N GLN A 253 -13.87 6.73 -8.16
CA GLN A 253 -14.94 6.86 -7.16
C GLN A 253 -14.40 6.80 -5.73
N ARG A 254 -13.33 6.04 -5.48
CA ARG A 254 -12.62 6.05 -4.19
C ARG A 254 -12.04 7.44 -3.89
N LEU A 255 -11.44 8.12 -4.86
CA LEU A 255 -10.86 9.46 -4.66
C LEU A 255 -11.90 10.54 -4.32
N GLU A 256 -13.19 10.26 -4.49
CA GLU A 256 -14.29 11.17 -4.13
C GLU A 256 -14.82 10.92 -2.70
N ARG A 257 -14.34 9.88 -2.02
CA ARG A 257 -14.81 9.46 -0.69
C ARG A 257 -13.66 9.54 0.30
N LEU A 258 -13.98 9.98 1.51
CA LEU A 258 -13.06 10.00 2.63
C LEU A 258 -13.04 8.64 3.33
N GLU A 259 -11.85 8.11 3.59
CA GLU A 259 -11.64 6.89 4.35
C GLU A 259 -10.92 7.19 5.66
N PRO A 260 -11.32 6.58 6.80
CA PRO A 260 -10.64 6.79 8.06
C PRO A 260 -9.16 6.38 7.99
N LYS A 261 -8.27 7.23 8.51
CA LYS A 261 -6.85 6.88 8.65
C LYS A 261 -6.66 5.83 9.74
N SER A 262 -5.85 4.81 9.46
CA SER A 262 -5.23 4.01 10.52
C SER A 262 -4.37 4.88 11.44
N ASN A 263 -4.03 4.40 12.63
CA ASN A 263 -3.18 5.16 13.55
C ASN A 263 -1.80 5.45 12.95
N SER A 264 -1.20 4.49 12.23
CA SER A 264 0.06 4.69 11.50
C SER A 264 -0.07 5.75 10.41
N LEU A 265 -1.11 5.67 9.57
CA LEU A 265 -1.35 6.66 8.50
C LEU A 265 -1.56 8.06 9.06
N PHE A 266 -2.28 8.17 10.18
CA PHE A 266 -2.49 9.44 10.86
C PHE A 266 -1.16 10.03 11.37
N LEU A 267 -0.34 9.24 12.05
CA LEU A 267 0.94 9.70 12.60
C LEU A 267 1.92 10.08 11.48
N ASN A 268 2.06 9.25 10.45
CA ASN A 268 2.87 9.56 9.28
C ASN A 268 2.41 10.85 8.60
N GLY A 269 1.09 10.99 8.41
CA GLY A 269 0.51 12.20 7.83
C GLY A 269 0.79 13.45 8.63
N LEU A 270 0.61 13.37 9.95
CA LEU A 270 0.86 14.48 10.86
C LEU A 270 2.33 14.92 10.86
N PHE A 271 3.27 13.97 10.85
CA PHE A 271 4.70 14.28 10.80
C PHE A 271 5.11 14.90 9.47
N VAL A 272 4.61 14.39 8.34
CA VAL A 272 4.91 14.97 7.03
C VAL A 272 4.29 16.36 6.91
N ASP A 273 3.02 16.53 7.28
CA ASP A 273 2.31 17.80 7.15
C ASP A 273 2.89 18.92 8.04
N LEU A 274 3.47 18.58 9.21
CA LEU A 274 4.06 19.54 10.14
C LEU A 274 5.57 19.71 10.03
N LEU A 275 6.29 18.62 9.77
CA LEU A 275 7.76 18.54 9.86
C LEU A 275 8.44 18.20 8.54
N ASP A 276 7.68 17.88 7.48
CA ASP A 276 8.18 17.49 6.15
C ASP A 276 9.17 16.29 6.22
N ARG A 277 8.86 15.33 7.10
CA ARG A 277 9.60 14.07 7.28
C ARG A 277 8.68 13.01 7.86
N LEU A 278 9.04 11.74 7.74
CA LEU A 278 8.42 10.66 8.53
C LEU A 278 8.88 10.67 9.99
N PRO A 279 8.07 10.14 10.93
CA PRO A 279 8.53 9.87 12.28
C PRO A 279 9.65 8.82 12.26
N ALA A 280 10.62 8.94 13.19
CA ALA A 280 11.56 7.85 13.44
C ALA A 280 10.82 6.67 14.08
N GLU A 281 11.39 5.45 14.03
CA GLU A 281 10.78 4.25 14.60
C GLU A 281 10.52 4.42 16.11
N GLU A 282 11.45 5.05 16.83
CA GLU A 282 11.35 5.34 18.26
C GLU A 282 10.30 6.41 18.59
N GLU A 283 9.94 7.26 17.62
CA GLU A 283 8.83 8.20 17.75
C GLU A 283 7.50 7.46 17.46
N LEU A 284 7.43 6.76 16.33
CA LEU A 284 6.21 6.16 15.78
C LEU A 284 5.61 5.08 16.69
N ASP A 285 6.43 4.13 17.14
CA ASP A 285 5.92 2.93 17.81
C ASP A 285 5.21 3.26 19.14
N PRO A 286 5.79 4.02 20.09
CA PRO A 286 5.10 4.36 21.33
C PRO A 286 3.78 5.10 21.10
N MET A 287 3.74 6.01 20.12
CA MET A 287 2.53 6.75 19.77
C MET A 287 1.47 5.82 19.15
N ARG A 288 1.87 4.93 18.24
CA ARG A 288 0.97 3.96 17.61
C ARG A 288 0.39 3.01 18.64
N THR A 289 1.22 2.40 19.48
CA THR A 289 0.77 1.50 20.56
C THR A 289 -0.21 2.21 21.51
N ALA A 290 0.06 3.46 21.88
CA ALA A 290 -0.86 4.22 22.74
C ALA A 290 -2.21 4.49 22.08
N LEU A 291 -2.24 4.75 20.76
CA LEU A 291 -3.47 4.95 20.01
C LEU A 291 -4.24 3.63 19.76
N ASP A 292 -3.54 2.53 19.48
CA ASP A 292 -4.11 1.21 19.24
C ASP A 292 -4.74 0.61 20.51
N ALA A 293 -4.29 1.03 21.69
CA ALA A 293 -4.86 0.62 22.98
C ALA A 293 -6.24 1.25 23.30
N LEU A 294 -6.70 2.20 22.50
CA LEU A 294 -7.96 2.92 22.73
C LEU A 294 -9.08 2.43 21.81
N ALA A 295 -10.30 2.32 22.36
CA ALA A 295 -11.49 2.06 21.56
C ALA A 295 -11.84 3.24 20.62
N ASP A 296 -11.54 4.47 21.03
CA ASP A 296 -11.62 5.67 20.21
C ASP A 296 -10.31 6.47 20.33
N PRO A 297 -9.44 6.47 19.30
CA PRO A 297 -8.16 7.16 19.36
C PRO A 297 -8.29 8.68 19.17
N ARG A 298 -9.44 9.22 18.75
CA ARG A 298 -9.58 10.62 18.31
C ARG A 298 -9.18 11.66 19.37
N PRO A 299 -9.56 11.54 20.65
CA PRO A 299 -9.13 12.50 21.67
C PRO A 299 -7.61 12.53 21.83
N LEU A 300 -6.96 11.36 21.85
CA LEU A 300 -5.51 11.26 21.98
C LEU A 300 -4.80 11.75 20.72
N ARG A 301 -5.35 11.51 19.51
CA ARG A 301 -4.84 12.10 18.27
C ARG A 301 -4.81 13.63 18.33
N SER A 302 -5.83 14.28 18.88
CA SER A 302 -5.83 15.74 19.08
C SER A 302 -4.75 16.20 20.05
N VAL A 303 -4.49 15.44 21.11
CA VAL A 303 -3.37 15.71 22.04
C VAL A 303 -2.02 15.57 21.33
N VAL A 304 -1.83 14.54 20.50
CA VAL A 304 -0.60 14.36 19.72
C VAL A 304 -0.37 15.53 18.77
N VAL A 305 -1.42 16.00 18.07
CA VAL A 305 -1.35 17.22 17.23
C VAL A 305 -0.87 18.40 18.07
N ARG A 306 -1.47 18.61 19.25
CA ARG A 306 -1.09 19.72 20.13
C ARG A 306 0.36 19.63 20.57
N LEU A 307 0.81 18.46 21.00
CA LEU A 307 2.18 18.22 21.45
C LEU A 307 3.21 18.49 20.34
N LEU A 308 2.94 18.05 19.12
CA LEU A 308 3.84 18.31 17.98
C LEU A 308 3.88 19.79 17.59
N LEU A 309 2.74 20.47 17.60
CA LEU A 309 2.67 21.90 17.34
C LEU A 309 3.40 22.72 18.42
N ASP A 310 3.25 22.35 19.70
CA ASP A 310 3.90 23.04 20.83
C ASP A 310 5.39 22.68 20.97
N SER A 311 5.89 21.64 20.29
CA SER A 311 7.30 21.22 20.34
C SER A 311 8.28 22.24 19.75
N GLY A 312 7.80 23.22 18.99
CA GLY A 312 8.63 24.19 18.27
C GLY A 312 9.39 23.61 17.06
N ARG A 313 9.18 22.32 16.73
CA ARG A 313 9.83 21.66 15.58
C ARG A 313 9.12 21.94 14.26
N ALA A 314 7.82 22.25 14.30
CA ALA A 314 7.04 22.57 13.12
C ALA A 314 7.45 23.94 12.57
N LYS A 315 7.65 24.03 11.26
CA LYS A 315 7.98 25.29 10.56
C LYS A 315 6.72 26.14 10.41
N ILE A 316 6.30 26.77 11.51
CA ILE A 316 5.12 27.63 11.55
C ILE A 316 5.60 29.09 11.47
N PRO A 317 5.19 29.86 10.45
CA PRO A 317 5.57 31.27 10.35
C PRO A 317 5.02 32.08 11.53
N GLU A 318 5.72 33.16 11.88
CA GLU A 318 5.20 34.13 12.84
C GLU A 318 4.00 34.87 12.25
N LYS A 319 3.03 35.24 13.09
CA LYS A 319 1.77 35.86 12.65
C LYS A 319 2.00 37.07 11.74
N ASP A 320 2.92 37.94 12.14
CA ASP A 320 3.19 39.22 11.47
C ASP A 320 3.92 39.03 10.13
N THR A 321 4.49 37.85 9.88
CA THR A 321 5.13 37.50 8.60
C THR A 321 4.13 37.02 7.54
N ILE A 322 2.87 36.73 7.92
CA ILE A 322 1.82 36.30 7.01
C ILE A 322 1.09 37.53 6.46
N THR A 323 1.53 38.02 5.30
CA THR A 323 0.96 39.21 4.67
C THR A 323 -0.43 38.98 4.06
N ASP A 324 -0.74 37.75 3.66
CA ASP A 324 -2.03 37.35 3.10
C ASP A 324 -2.58 36.11 3.84
N PRO A 325 -3.33 36.33 4.94
CA PRO A 325 -3.93 35.24 5.69
C PRO A 325 -4.91 34.41 4.87
N THR A 326 -5.61 35.03 3.91
CA THR A 326 -6.60 34.33 3.07
C THR A 326 -5.91 33.27 2.22
N ARG A 327 -4.84 33.65 1.53
CA ARG A 327 -4.04 32.69 0.74
C ARG A 327 -3.39 31.64 1.62
N TRP A 328 -2.74 32.05 2.72
CA TRP A 328 -2.07 31.11 3.61
C TRP A 328 -3.02 30.05 4.18
N ILE A 329 -4.22 30.46 4.63
CA ILE A 329 -5.23 29.53 5.15
C ILE A 329 -5.77 28.64 4.03
N GLY A 330 -6.07 29.21 2.85
CA GLY A 330 -6.52 28.44 1.69
C GLY A 330 -5.54 27.33 1.30
N ASP A 331 -4.24 27.64 1.26
CA ASP A 331 -3.18 26.67 0.99
C ASP A 331 -3.13 25.56 2.05
N LYS A 332 -3.41 25.87 3.33
CA LYS A 332 -3.49 24.85 4.39
C LYS A 332 -4.70 23.93 4.24
N PHE A 333 -5.86 24.42 3.80
CA PHE A 333 -6.99 23.55 3.48
C PHE A 333 -6.63 22.57 2.35
N GLN A 334 -6.04 23.08 1.27
CA GLN A 334 -5.66 22.25 0.12
C GLN A 334 -4.62 21.20 0.51
N ARG A 335 -3.58 21.59 1.26
CA ARG A 335 -2.50 20.67 1.64
C ARG A 335 -2.92 19.65 2.69
N LEU A 336 -3.59 20.08 3.76
CA LEU A 336 -3.89 19.24 4.92
C LEU A 336 -5.17 18.41 4.72
N LEU A 337 -6.19 18.98 4.08
CA LEU A 337 -7.50 18.36 3.89
C LEU A 337 -7.74 17.91 2.44
N GLY A 338 -6.87 18.26 1.49
CA GLY A 338 -7.01 17.83 0.09
C GLY A 338 -8.11 18.57 -0.68
N ARG A 339 -8.66 19.66 -0.14
CA ARG A 339 -9.73 20.43 -0.81
C ARG A 339 -9.58 21.92 -0.57
N GLU A 340 -10.30 22.70 -1.36
CA GLU A 340 -10.41 24.14 -1.11
C GLU A 340 -11.28 24.41 0.12
N ALA A 341 -10.95 25.48 0.84
CA ALA A 341 -11.84 26.02 1.86
C ALA A 341 -13.10 26.55 1.17
N THR A 342 -14.28 26.27 1.74
CA THR A 342 -15.50 26.96 1.33
C THR A 342 -15.38 28.45 1.65
N GLY A 343 -16.14 29.29 0.93
CA GLY A 343 -16.11 30.75 1.18
C GLY A 343 -16.54 31.15 2.59
N GLU A 344 -17.33 30.31 3.28
CA GLU A 344 -17.68 30.52 4.69
C GLU A 344 -16.55 30.11 5.63
N GLU A 345 -16.00 28.90 5.48
CA GLU A 345 -14.85 28.44 6.26
C GLU A 345 -13.70 29.45 6.17
N LEU A 346 -13.34 29.86 4.97
CA LEU A 346 -12.24 30.80 4.76
C LEU A 346 -12.50 32.14 5.48
N ARG A 347 -13.72 32.66 5.41
CA ARG A 347 -14.12 33.89 6.11
C ARG A 347 -14.02 33.75 7.62
N VAL A 348 -14.48 32.62 8.18
CA VAL A 348 -14.42 32.34 9.62
C VAL A 348 -12.97 32.23 10.10
N PHE A 349 -12.17 31.42 9.40
CA PHE A 349 -10.77 31.20 9.77
C PHE A 349 -9.93 32.48 9.65
N VAL A 350 -10.12 33.29 8.59
CA VAL A 350 -9.47 34.61 8.44
C VAL A 350 -9.93 35.58 9.52
N GLY A 351 -11.24 35.62 9.82
CA GLY A 351 -11.78 36.45 10.90
C GLY A 351 -11.18 36.11 12.27
N ILE A 352 -11.03 34.83 12.58
CA ILE A 352 -10.36 34.35 13.80
C ILE A 352 -8.88 34.70 13.78
N PHE A 353 -8.19 34.57 12.63
CA PHE A 353 -6.77 34.90 12.50
C PHE A 353 -6.45 36.35 12.89
N HIS A 354 -7.34 37.30 12.58
CA HIS A 354 -7.17 38.70 12.93
C HIS A 354 -7.38 39.03 14.41
N GLN A 355 -7.91 38.11 15.22
CA GLN A 355 -8.03 38.34 16.67
C GLN A 355 -6.64 38.38 17.32
N PRO A 356 -6.40 39.25 18.32
CA PRO A 356 -5.07 39.42 18.93
C PRO A 356 -4.45 38.11 19.43
N ASP A 357 -5.24 37.29 20.12
CA ASP A 357 -4.77 36.06 20.76
C ASP A 357 -4.63 34.87 19.79
N CYS A 358 -5.14 35.01 18.57
CA CYS A 358 -5.00 33.96 17.57
C CYS A 358 -3.58 33.93 17.02
N ARG A 359 -2.98 32.75 17.03
CA ARG A 359 -1.65 32.47 16.45
C ARG A 359 -1.82 31.51 15.26
N PRO A 360 -0.89 31.48 14.30
CA PRO A 360 -0.94 30.52 13.18
C PRO A 360 -1.07 29.05 13.66
N VAL A 361 -0.45 28.72 14.80
CA VAL A 361 -0.60 27.41 15.45
C VAL A 361 -2.06 27.08 15.84
N THR A 362 -2.88 28.08 16.19
CA THR A 362 -4.30 27.90 16.52
C THR A 362 -5.09 27.44 15.29
N ILE A 363 -4.78 28.00 14.11
CA ILE A 363 -5.39 27.60 12.84
C ILE A 363 -5.01 26.17 12.48
N LEU A 364 -3.72 25.84 12.56
CA LEU A 364 -3.24 24.49 12.27
C LEU A 364 -3.82 23.45 13.22
N TYR A 365 -3.89 23.77 14.52
CA TYR A 365 -4.52 22.91 15.51
C TYR A 365 -5.98 22.64 15.16
N ALA A 366 -6.75 23.67 14.79
CA ALA A 366 -8.15 23.52 14.40
C ALA A 366 -8.31 22.60 13.16
N LEU A 367 -7.46 22.75 12.13
CA LEU A 367 -7.52 21.91 10.93
C LEU A 367 -7.11 20.46 11.22
N LEU A 368 -6.01 20.24 11.94
CA LEU A 368 -5.44 18.91 12.20
C LEU A 368 -6.22 18.10 13.25
N SER A 369 -6.97 18.78 14.13
CA SER A 369 -7.89 18.13 15.08
C SER A 369 -9.29 17.92 14.50
N HIS A 370 -9.61 18.50 13.34
CA HIS A 370 -10.90 18.35 12.69
C HIS A 370 -11.14 16.88 12.26
N PRO A 371 -12.39 16.36 12.35
CA PRO A 371 -12.71 15.00 11.91
C PRO A 371 -12.34 14.70 10.47
N GLU A 372 -12.38 15.68 9.58
CA GLU A 372 -11.98 15.51 8.18
C GLU A 372 -10.50 15.15 8.04
N TYR A 373 -9.62 15.75 8.85
CA TYR A 373 -8.19 15.39 8.85
C TYR A 373 -7.95 13.97 9.37
N GLN A 374 -8.91 13.38 10.11
CA GLN A 374 -8.82 11.99 10.54
C GLN A 374 -9.11 11.00 9.41
N SER A 375 -9.52 11.49 8.25
CA SER A 375 -9.81 10.73 7.03
C SER A 375 -9.02 11.28 5.83
N TYR A 376 -9.04 10.58 4.70
CA TYR A 376 -8.34 10.97 3.47
C TYR A 376 -8.92 10.40 2.18
#